data_AF-A0A9D2ECY6-F1
#
_entry.id   AF-A0A9D2ECY6-F1
#
_cell.length_a   1.000
_cell.length_b   1.000
_cell.length_c   1.000
_cell.angle_alpha   90.00
_cell.angle_beta   90.00
_cell.angle_gamma   90.00
#
_symmetry.space_group_name_H-M   'P 1'
#
loop_
_entity.id
_entity.type
_entity.pdbx_description
1 polymer ?
#
loop_
_entity_poly.entity_id
_entity_poly.type
_entity_poly.pdbx_seq_one_letter_code
_entity_poly.pdbx_strand_id
1 'polypeptide(L)'
;MPVSELADVLDEWAEDFVASVRVRQDAAGGDPEFLGAAEDRPLLLASIDLVFVATSLGRADIANAVLMHPAVAAVPCRILDALALIHGIERPVSESEVLAGSYDPWLTVGNSPPEQRQVQFEDFVRGWRTHGEAVRSLALVNEFFTGAWAFEAVVLAVVFGLDDGVVREVPEYPVDLADFAREVGIPRLDDGVVLPGPWQQSAAPKVVEPEVVRESVAVSGEPTLADVAALLTPVGGERLDVADVAALLDAGVESAVMLSVDARGLDPGEVGALLQLACRDLGLPAPGAVPGRIPQDPARALPQFDAWLQKVGVRLLGPEVDSSDLLFFPVLEADHATFGGRTIDGLRLRTMDQLAADEA
;
A
#
# COMPACT_ATOMS: atom_id res chain seq x y z
N MET A 1 -0.27 31.51 -3.51
CA MET A 1 -0.05 31.89 -4.91
C MET A 1 -1.40 32.29 -5.49
N PRO A 2 -1.56 33.47 -6.10
CA PRO A 2 -2.76 33.85 -6.83
C PRO A 2 -3.13 32.83 -7.91
N VAL A 3 -4.43 32.65 -8.19
CA VAL A 3 -4.92 31.70 -9.20
C VAL A 3 -4.35 31.99 -10.60
N SER A 4 -4.13 33.26 -10.94
CA SER A 4 -3.51 33.65 -12.21
C SER A 4 -2.07 33.16 -12.34
N GLU A 5 -1.29 33.26 -11.26
CA GLU A 5 0.10 32.75 -11.23
C GLU A 5 0.11 31.22 -11.30
N LEU A 6 -0.86 30.55 -10.65
CA LEU A 6 -1.02 29.10 -10.75
C LEU A 6 -1.31 28.65 -12.19
N ALA A 7 -2.11 29.42 -12.94
CA ALA A 7 -2.44 29.11 -14.32
C ALA A 7 -1.23 29.25 -15.26
N ASP A 8 -0.42 30.30 -15.09
CA ASP A 8 0.80 30.50 -15.89
C ASP A 8 1.83 29.38 -15.63
N VAL A 9 1.95 28.96 -14.36
CA VAL A 9 2.87 27.90 -13.93
C VAL A 9 2.39 26.51 -14.39
N LEU A 10 1.08 26.32 -14.59
CA LEU A 10 0.52 25.03 -15.02
C LEU A 10 1.04 24.59 -16.40
N ASP A 11 1.17 25.52 -17.34
CA ASP A 11 1.68 25.20 -18.69
C ASP A 11 3.15 24.75 -18.62
N GLU A 12 3.97 25.43 -17.81
CA GLU A 12 5.36 25.03 -17.54
C GLU A 12 5.45 23.63 -16.90
N TRP A 13 4.59 23.35 -15.91
CA TRP A 13 4.51 22.03 -15.28
C TRP A 13 4.11 20.92 -16.25
N ALA A 14 3.19 21.19 -17.16
CA ALA A 14 2.78 20.23 -18.17
C ALA A 14 3.94 19.91 -19.13
N GLU A 15 4.72 20.91 -19.54
CA GLU A 15 5.93 20.72 -20.37
C GLU A 15 7.01 19.90 -19.64
N ASP A 16 7.29 20.25 -18.38
CA ASP A 16 8.25 19.54 -17.53
C ASP A 16 7.84 18.10 -17.26
N PHE A 17 6.55 17.85 -17.05
CA PHE A 17 5.99 16.52 -16.91
C PHE A 17 6.26 15.67 -18.16
N VAL A 18 5.93 16.19 -19.35
CA VAL A 18 6.15 15.48 -20.62
C VAL A 18 7.64 15.18 -20.82
N ALA A 19 8.52 16.15 -20.53
CA ALA A 19 9.97 15.94 -20.61
C ALA A 19 10.45 14.85 -19.64
N SER A 20 9.97 14.89 -18.39
CA SER A 20 10.34 13.93 -17.34
C SER A 20 9.87 12.51 -17.66
N VAL A 21 8.62 12.35 -18.09
CA VAL A 21 8.06 11.05 -18.50
C VAL A 21 8.84 10.48 -19.68
N ARG A 22 9.18 11.30 -20.67
CA ARG A 22 9.97 10.84 -21.83
C ARG A 22 11.35 10.35 -21.43
N VAL A 23 12.07 11.10 -20.60
CA VAL A 23 13.41 10.71 -20.12
C VAL A 23 13.35 9.38 -19.36
N ARG A 24 12.34 9.20 -18.50
CA ARG A 24 12.16 7.97 -17.74
C ARG A 24 11.72 6.80 -18.61
N GLN A 25 10.81 7.02 -19.56
CA GLN A 25 10.40 6.02 -20.53
C GLN A 25 11.59 5.53 -21.37
N ASP A 26 12.45 6.45 -21.84
CA ASP A 26 13.67 6.11 -22.59
C ASP A 26 14.63 5.27 -21.72
N ALA A 27 14.76 5.60 -20.43
CA ALA A 27 15.58 4.84 -19.48
C ALA A 27 15.00 3.44 -19.19
N ALA A 28 13.68 3.30 -19.18
CA ALA A 28 12.95 2.04 -19.03
C ALA A 28 12.88 1.22 -20.35
N GLY A 29 13.60 1.61 -21.40
CA GLY A 29 13.60 0.89 -22.67
C GLY A 29 12.29 0.97 -23.45
N GLY A 30 11.47 2.00 -23.19
CA GLY A 30 10.18 2.22 -23.83
C GLY A 30 9.00 1.51 -23.16
N ASP A 31 9.21 0.83 -22.03
CA ASP A 31 8.14 0.17 -21.26
C ASP A 31 7.07 1.20 -20.84
N PRO A 32 5.80 1.06 -21.25
CA PRO A 32 4.74 1.96 -20.81
C PRO A 32 4.34 1.77 -19.33
N GLU A 33 4.68 0.66 -18.68
CA GLU A 33 4.29 0.39 -17.30
C GLU A 33 5.24 0.97 -16.25
N PHE A 34 6.34 1.62 -16.68
CA PHE A 34 7.40 2.10 -15.79
C PHE A 34 6.89 3.02 -14.66
N LEU A 35 5.88 3.86 -14.91
CA LEU A 35 5.30 4.75 -13.89
C LEU A 35 4.63 4.01 -12.73
N GLY A 36 4.35 2.71 -12.88
CA GLY A 36 3.87 1.85 -11.80
C GLY A 36 4.98 1.36 -10.86
N ALA A 37 6.25 1.55 -11.21
CA ALA A 37 7.38 1.13 -10.39
C ALA A 37 7.54 2.02 -9.14
N ALA A 38 8.04 1.44 -8.04
CA ALA A 38 8.22 2.14 -6.78
C ALA A 38 9.14 3.37 -6.91
N GLU A 39 10.16 3.29 -7.77
CA GLU A 39 11.13 4.35 -8.03
C GLU A 39 10.55 5.56 -8.80
N ASP A 40 9.43 5.38 -9.49
CA ASP A 40 8.75 6.43 -10.26
C ASP A 40 7.45 6.91 -9.59
N ARG A 41 7.14 6.42 -8.39
CA ARG A 41 6.01 6.88 -7.57
C ARG A 41 5.95 8.41 -7.40
N PRO A 42 7.06 9.14 -7.21
CA PRO A 42 7.01 10.60 -7.17
C PRO A 42 6.48 11.26 -8.45
N LEU A 43 6.84 10.71 -9.62
CA LEU A 43 6.39 11.22 -10.91
C LEU A 43 4.90 10.90 -11.13
N LEU A 44 4.44 9.73 -10.69
CA LEU A 44 3.01 9.37 -10.69
C LEU A 44 2.18 10.33 -9.82
N LEU A 45 2.63 10.64 -8.60
CA LEU A 45 1.96 11.60 -7.72
C LEU A 45 1.91 13.01 -8.34
N ALA A 46 3.02 13.46 -8.95
CA ALA A 46 3.06 14.73 -9.67
C ALA A 46 2.05 14.77 -10.83
N SER A 47 1.88 13.64 -11.54
CA SER A 47 0.89 13.51 -12.62
C SER A 47 -0.54 13.69 -12.11
N ILE A 48 -0.87 13.08 -10.97
CA ILE A 48 -2.19 13.15 -10.35
C ILE A 48 -2.51 14.58 -9.92
N ASP A 49 -1.55 15.25 -9.27
CA ASP A 49 -1.74 16.63 -8.83
C ASP A 49 -1.83 17.61 -10.00
N LEU A 50 -1.05 17.39 -11.06
CA LEU A 50 -1.17 18.15 -12.30
C LEU A 50 -2.60 18.06 -12.86
N VAL A 51 -3.20 16.87 -12.84
CA VAL A 51 -4.59 16.68 -13.26
C VAL A 51 -5.57 17.38 -12.31
N PHE A 52 -5.39 17.32 -10.99
CA PHE A 52 -6.27 18.04 -10.04
C PHE A 52 -6.23 19.56 -10.25
N VAL A 53 -5.04 20.12 -10.42
CA VAL A 53 -4.85 21.56 -10.64
C VAL A 53 -5.42 21.97 -12.00
N ALA A 54 -5.11 21.22 -13.07
CA ALA A 54 -5.65 21.47 -14.40
C ALA A 54 -7.18 21.40 -14.41
N THR A 55 -7.76 20.41 -13.73
CA THR A 55 -9.22 20.27 -13.58
C THR A 55 -9.80 21.49 -12.87
N SER A 56 -9.21 21.90 -11.75
CA SER A 56 -9.69 23.05 -10.96
C SER A 56 -9.57 24.39 -11.71
N LEU A 57 -8.61 24.51 -12.62
CA LEU A 57 -8.42 25.68 -13.48
C LEU A 57 -9.28 25.64 -14.77
N GLY A 58 -10.08 24.60 -14.99
CA GLY A 58 -10.86 24.43 -16.22
C GLY A 58 -10.00 24.10 -17.46
N ARG A 59 -8.75 23.67 -17.27
CA ARG A 59 -7.80 23.26 -18.32
C ARG A 59 -7.96 21.78 -18.67
N ALA A 60 -9.13 21.44 -19.21
CA ALA A 60 -9.44 20.07 -19.64
C ALA A 60 -8.48 19.55 -20.71
N ASP A 61 -7.89 20.44 -21.53
CA ASP A 61 -6.85 20.11 -22.49
C ASP A 61 -5.62 19.46 -21.82
N ILE A 62 -5.13 20.04 -20.73
CA ILE A 62 -3.98 19.52 -19.97
C ILE A 62 -4.38 18.26 -19.22
N ALA A 63 -5.51 18.28 -18.50
CA ALA A 63 -5.98 17.11 -17.75
C ALA A 63 -6.13 15.89 -18.66
N ASN A 64 -6.74 16.05 -19.83
CA ASN A 64 -6.91 14.98 -20.81
C ASN A 64 -5.59 14.53 -21.40
N ALA A 65 -4.67 15.45 -21.73
CA ALA A 65 -3.36 15.09 -22.25
C ALA A 65 -2.56 14.21 -21.28
N VAL A 66 -2.62 14.52 -19.97
CA VAL A 66 -1.97 13.70 -18.93
C VAL A 66 -2.67 12.35 -18.78
N LEU A 67 -4.00 12.34 -18.62
CA LEU A 67 -4.78 11.11 -18.38
C LEU A 67 -4.72 10.12 -19.56
N MET A 68 -4.61 10.61 -20.79
CA MET A 68 -4.48 9.80 -22.00
C MET A 68 -3.03 9.44 -22.34
N HIS A 69 -2.04 9.96 -21.61
CA HIS A 69 -0.65 9.62 -21.87
C HIS A 69 -0.44 8.10 -21.67
N PRO A 70 0.19 7.37 -22.61
CA PRO A 70 0.31 5.91 -22.53
C PRO A 70 0.88 5.40 -21.21
N ALA A 71 1.90 6.09 -20.69
CA ALA A 71 2.51 5.73 -19.41
C ALA A 71 1.55 5.89 -18.22
N VAL A 72 0.66 6.89 -18.23
CA VAL A 72 -0.31 7.15 -17.16
C VAL A 72 -1.52 6.21 -17.29
N ALA A 73 -1.96 5.96 -18.51
CA ALA A 73 -3.05 5.05 -18.82
C ALA A 73 -2.71 3.59 -18.48
N ALA A 74 -1.43 3.21 -18.55
CA ALA A 74 -0.96 1.87 -18.18
C ALA A 74 -0.90 1.63 -16.67
N VAL A 75 -0.87 2.67 -15.83
CA VAL A 75 -0.78 2.49 -14.36
C VAL A 75 -2.13 2.08 -13.79
N PRO A 76 -2.22 0.93 -13.09
CA PRO A 76 -3.43 0.55 -12.36
C PRO A 76 -3.57 1.42 -11.11
N CYS A 77 -4.43 2.43 -11.20
CA CYS A 77 -4.61 3.47 -10.19
C CYS A 77 -6.02 4.06 -10.26
N ARG A 78 -6.81 3.88 -9.20
CA ARG A 78 -8.22 4.26 -9.15
C ARG A 78 -8.45 5.75 -9.07
N ILE A 79 -7.50 6.50 -8.52
CA ILE A 79 -7.62 7.96 -8.60
C ILE A 79 -7.52 8.44 -10.06
N LEU A 80 -6.65 7.82 -10.86
CA LEU A 80 -6.58 8.11 -12.30
C LEU A 80 -7.83 7.61 -13.04
N ASP A 81 -8.38 6.44 -12.67
CA ASP A 81 -9.68 5.98 -13.20
C ASP A 81 -10.80 6.99 -12.89
N ALA A 82 -10.84 7.52 -11.67
CA ALA A 82 -11.86 8.48 -11.23
C ALA A 82 -11.73 9.82 -11.94
N LEU A 83 -10.50 10.31 -12.11
CA LEU A 83 -10.22 11.53 -12.87
C LEU A 83 -10.56 11.35 -14.35
N ALA A 84 -10.27 10.18 -14.95
CA ALA A 84 -10.70 9.85 -16.30
C ALA A 84 -12.23 9.87 -16.44
N LEU A 85 -12.95 9.30 -15.46
CA LEU A 85 -14.42 9.35 -15.42
C LEU A 85 -14.95 10.79 -15.37
N ILE A 86 -14.38 11.65 -14.51
CA ILE A 86 -14.74 13.07 -14.40
C ILE A 86 -14.63 13.79 -15.74
N HIS A 87 -13.61 13.44 -16.53
CA HIS A 87 -13.35 14.03 -17.85
C HIS A 87 -14.02 13.28 -19.02
N GLY A 88 -14.82 12.24 -18.75
CA GLY A 88 -15.49 11.44 -19.78
C GLY A 88 -14.54 10.62 -20.66
N ILE A 89 -13.35 10.30 -20.15
CA ILE A 89 -12.35 9.47 -20.83
C ILE A 89 -12.67 8.00 -20.54
N GLU A 90 -12.89 7.22 -21.60
CA GLU A 90 -13.16 5.79 -21.47
C GLU A 90 -11.87 5.04 -21.10
N ARG A 91 -11.88 4.43 -19.93
CA ARG A 91 -10.74 3.72 -19.31
C ARG A 91 -11.28 2.54 -18.49
N PRO A 92 -10.67 1.34 -18.58
CA PRO A 92 -11.00 0.24 -17.69
C PRO A 92 -10.77 0.63 -16.23
N VAL A 93 -11.67 0.24 -15.33
CA VAL A 93 -11.44 0.40 -13.89
C VAL A 93 -10.35 -0.58 -13.45
N SER A 94 -9.36 -0.07 -12.74
CA SER A 94 -8.19 -0.80 -12.28
C SER A 94 -8.56 -1.85 -11.23
N GLU A 95 -8.21 -3.10 -11.51
CA GLU A 95 -8.37 -4.23 -10.59
C GLU A 95 -7.30 -4.26 -9.48
N SER A 96 -6.23 -3.49 -9.62
CA SER A 96 -5.17 -3.28 -8.63
C SER A 96 -4.92 -1.79 -8.41
N GLU A 97 -4.16 -1.43 -7.37
CA GLU A 97 -3.92 -0.03 -7.00
C GLU A 97 -2.47 0.16 -6.53
N VAL A 98 -1.67 0.89 -7.31
CA VAL A 98 -0.27 1.22 -6.99
C VAL A 98 -0.16 2.17 -5.79
N LEU A 99 -1.17 3.02 -5.58
CA LEU A 99 -1.20 4.01 -4.50
C LEU A 99 -2.19 3.63 -3.39
N ALA A 100 -2.29 2.34 -3.07
CA ALA A 100 -3.32 1.81 -2.17
C ALA A 100 -3.29 2.54 -0.82
N GLY A 101 -4.44 2.97 -0.33
CA GLY A 101 -4.54 3.69 0.94
C GLY A 101 -4.20 5.18 0.88
N SER A 102 -3.61 5.67 -0.23
CA SER A 102 -3.16 7.06 -0.37
C SER A 102 -4.30 8.02 -0.70
N TYR A 103 -5.22 7.60 -1.57
CA TYR A 103 -6.39 8.39 -1.99
C TYR A 103 -7.72 7.81 -1.50
N ASP A 104 -7.69 6.82 -0.60
CA ASP A 104 -8.89 6.18 -0.05
C ASP A 104 -9.88 7.20 0.57
N PRO A 105 -9.44 8.22 1.34
CA PRO A 105 -10.36 9.23 1.87
C PRO A 105 -11.06 10.02 0.77
N TRP A 106 -10.33 10.42 -0.28
CA TRP A 106 -10.89 11.15 -1.41
C TRP A 106 -11.90 10.29 -2.19
N LEU A 107 -11.53 9.03 -2.47
CA LEU A 107 -12.40 8.07 -3.15
C LEU A 107 -13.63 7.76 -2.30
N THR A 108 -13.52 7.73 -0.97
CA THR A 108 -14.64 7.53 -0.04
C THR A 108 -15.69 8.63 -0.21
N VAL A 109 -15.29 9.89 -0.34
CA VAL A 109 -16.23 10.99 -0.62
C VAL A 109 -16.98 10.73 -1.92
N GLY A 110 -16.26 10.50 -3.02
CA GLY A 110 -16.88 10.27 -4.33
C GLY A 110 -17.70 8.97 -4.44
N ASN A 111 -17.56 8.05 -3.49
CA ASN A 111 -18.32 6.80 -3.42
C ASN A 111 -19.48 6.82 -2.44
N SER A 112 -19.56 7.85 -1.62
CA SER A 112 -20.62 7.97 -0.64
C SER A 112 -21.96 8.22 -1.34
N PRO A 113 -23.06 7.69 -0.78
CA PRO A 113 -24.40 8.07 -1.19
C PRO A 113 -24.56 9.61 -1.19
N PRO A 114 -25.36 10.20 -2.10
CA PRO A 114 -25.52 11.64 -2.20
C PRO A 114 -25.81 12.33 -0.87
N GLU A 115 -26.65 11.71 -0.03
CA GLU A 115 -27.05 12.21 1.28
C GLU A 115 -25.95 12.16 2.35
N GLN A 116 -24.86 11.41 2.12
CA GLN A 116 -23.72 11.29 3.04
C GLN A 116 -22.48 12.03 2.52
N ARG A 117 -22.44 12.35 1.21
CA ARG A 117 -21.27 12.89 0.53
C ARG A 117 -20.77 14.21 1.14
N GLN A 118 -21.69 15.08 1.56
CA GLN A 118 -21.36 16.34 2.22
C GLN A 118 -20.59 16.12 3.54
N VAL A 119 -21.08 15.24 4.42
CA VAL A 119 -20.44 14.93 5.70
C VAL A 119 -19.05 14.33 5.48
N GLN A 120 -18.94 13.42 4.51
CA GLN A 120 -17.67 12.78 4.18
C GLN A 120 -16.65 13.76 3.60
N PHE A 121 -17.12 14.73 2.80
CA PHE A 121 -16.28 15.82 2.29
C PHE A 121 -15.75 16.71 3.42
N GLU A 122 -16.60 17.09 4.37
CA GLU A 122 -16.18 17.88 5.54
C GLU A 122 -15.11 17.16 6.36
N ASP A 123 -15.34 15.87 6.66
CA ASP A 123 -14.40 15.02 7.38
C ASP A 123 -13.08 14.87 6.61
N PHE A 124 -13.16 14.70 5.29
CA PHE A 124 -12.00 14.62 4.40
C PHE A 124 -11.14 15.89 4.48
N VAL A 125 -11.73 17.07 4.30
CA VAL A 125 -10.99 18.34 4.28
C VAL A 125 -10.39 18.65 5.66
N ARG A 126 -11.16 18.46 6.74
CA ARG A 126 -10.65 18.69 8.10
C ARG A 126 -9.56 17.68 8.50
N GLY A 127 -9.63 16.47 7.97
CA GLY A 127 -8.64 15.41 8.18
C GLY A 127 -7.42 15.51 7.28
N TRP A 128 -7.34 16.49 6.37
CA TRP A 128 -6.39 16.49 5.25
C TRP A 128 -4.94 16.30 5.66
N ARG A 129 -4.45 17.02 6.68
CA ARG A 129 -3.06 16.85 7.14
C ARG A 129 -2.76 15.42 7.60
N THR A 130 -3.72 14.75 8.23
CA THR A 130 -3.53 13.40 8.76
C THR A 130 -3.37 12.37 7.65
N HIS A 131 -4.01 12.56 6.49
CA HIS A 131 -4.04 11.55 5.42
C HIS A 131 -3.31 11.96 4.13
N GLY A 132 -3.27 13.25 3.79
CA GLY A 132 -2.67 13.78 2.57
C GLY A 132 -1.22 14.25 2.74
N GLU A 133 -0.83 14.76 3.92
CA GLU A 133 0.50 15.36 4.12
C GLU A 133 1.62 14.30 4.03
N ALA A 134 1.45 13.12 4.63
CA ALA A 134 2.48 12.07 4.62
C ALA A 134 2.70 11.46 3.22
N VAL A 135 1.64 11.36 2.41
CA VAL A 135 1.71 10.84 1.04
C VAL A 135 2.40 11.83 0.10
N ARG A 136 2.26 13.15 0.37
CA ARG A 136 2.76 14.22 -0.50
C ARG A 136 4.01 14.94 0.01
N SER A 137 4.44 14.70 1.24
CA SER A 137 5.66 15.27 1.84
C SER A 137 6.96 14.59 1.38
N LEU A 138 6.86 13.55 0.55
CA LEU A 138 8.00 12.76 0.07
C LEU A 138 8.10 12.81 -1.46
N ALA A 139 8.55 13.94 -2.02
CA ALA A 139 9.11 13.96 -3.38
C ALA A 139 9.84 15.29 -3.69
N LEU A 140 11.17 15.28 -3.51
CA LEU A 140 12.10 16.21 -4.16
C LEU A 140 12.21 15.89 -5.67
N VAL A 141 11.10 15.89 -6.41
CA VAL A 141 11.19 15.86 -7.88
C VAL A 141 11.42 17.26 -8.41
N ASN A 142 10.89 18.28 -7.74
CA ASN A 142 11.25 19.66 -8.00
C ASN A 142 10.69 20.59 -6.91
N GLU A 143 11.24 21.80 -6.78
CA GLU A 143 10.83 22.90 -5.87
C GLU A 143 9.37 23.38 -6.05
N PHE A 144 8.63 22.73 -6.95
CA PHE A 144 7.41 23.19 -7.56
C PHE A 144 6.15 22.63 -6.89
N PHE A 145 6.28 21.76 -5.87
CA PHE A 145 5.13 21.04 -5.32
C PHE A 145 4.56 21.62 -4.02
N THR A 146 3.29 21.98 -4.14
CA THR A 146 2.39 22.67 -3.21
C THR A 146 1.86 21.77 -2.09
N GLY A 147 2.74 21.05 -1.39
CA GLY A 147 2.41 20.07 -0.34
C GLY A 147 1.65 20.60 0.89
N ALA A 148 1.16 21.84 0.85
CA ALA A 148 0.32 22.46 1.87
C ALA A 148 -1.15 22.63 1.45
N TRP A 149 -1.53 22.25 0.22
CA TRP A 149 -2.85 22.54 -0.35
C TRP A 149 -3.60 21.29 -0.81
N ALA A 150 -4.90 21.25 -0.48
CA ALA A 150 -5.83 20.17 -0.83
C ALA A 150 -6.54 20.43 -2.17
N PHE A 151 -5.82 20.46 -3.30
CA PHE A 151 -6.42 20.69 -4.63
C PHE A 151 -7.52 19.68 -5.00
N GLU A 152 -7.36 18.44 -4.57
CA GLU A 152 -8.31 17.37 -4.77
C GLU A 152 -9.66 17.63 -4.08
N ALA A 153 -9.66 18.43 -3.00
CA ALA A 153 -10.88 18.84 -2.32
C ALA A 153 -11.70 19.82 -3.18
N VAL A 154 -11.02 20.68 -3.96
CA VAL A 154 -11.71 21.58 -4.90
C VAL A 154 -12.44 20.77 -5.96
N VAL A 155 -11.77 19.76 -6.52
CA VAL A 155 -12.39 18.89 -7.51
C VAL A 155 -13.64 18.22 -6.93
N LEU A 156 -13.56 17.60 -5.73
CA LEU A 156 -14.75 17.01 -5.08
C LEU A 156 -15.88 18.02 -4.88
N ALA A 157 -15.55 19.20 -4.34
CA ALA A 157 -16.54 20.22 -4.04
C ALA A 157 -17.30 20.64 -5.29
N VAL A 158 -16.60 20.85 -6.40
CA VAL A 158 -17.22 21.40 -7.60
C VAL A 158 -17.86 20.32 -8.46
N VAL A 159 -17.23 19.16 -8.67
CA VAL A 159 -17.80 18.09 -9.52
C VAL A 159 -19.06 17.48 -8.92
N PHE A 160 -19.16 17.40 -7.59
CA PHE A 160 -20.35 16.91 -6.89
C PHE A 160 -21.27 18.02 -6.37
N GLY A 161 -20.94 19.29 -6.62
CA GLY A 161 -21.75 20.42 -6.17
C GLY A 161 -21.91 20.52 -4.66
N LEU A 162 -20.89 20.13 -3.89
CA LEU A 162 -20.89 20.16 -2.43
C LEU A 162 -20.74 21.59 -1.90
N ASP A 163 -21.30 21.83 -0.72
CA ASP A 163 -21.16 23.10 -0.02
C ASP A 163 -19.79 23.12 0.67
N ASP A 164 -18.90 24.01 0.22
CA ASP A 164 -17.60 24.20 0.84
C ASP A 164 -17.60 25.26 1.93
N GLY A 165 -18.72 25.98 2.16
CA GLY A 165 -18.83 27.10 3.09
C GLY A 165 -18.35 26.78 4.50
N VAL A 166 -18.55 25.54 4.91
CA VAL A 166 -18.20 24.97 6.22
C VAL A 166 -16.74 24.55 6.34
N VAL A 167 -15.95 24.55 5.27
CA VAL A 167 -14.53 24.17 5.29
C VAL A 167 -13.60 25.26 4.76
N ARG A 168 -14.13 26.45 4.40
CA ARG A 168 -13.34 27.56 3.86
C ARG A 168 -12.33 28.13 4.86
N GLU A 169 -12.53 27.88 6.15
CA GLU A 169 -11.61 28.26 7.22
C GLU A 169 -10.46 27.26 7.42
N VAL A 170 -10.52 26.08 6.78
CA VAL A 170 -9.45 25.08 6.86
C VAL A 170 -8.25 25.60 6.07
N PRO A 171 -7.05 25.76 6.69
CA PRO A 171 -5.92 26.44 6.06
C PRO A 171 -5.45 25.79 4.75
N GLU A 172 -5.64 24.49 4.61
CA GLU A 172 -5.22 23.70 3.45
C GLU A 172 -6.21 23.77 2.29
N TYR A 173 -7.44 24.23 2.52
CA TYR A 173 -8.47 24.32 1.50
C TYR A 173 -8.27 25.58 0.63
N PRO A 174 -7.98 25.44 -0.68
CA PRO A 174 -7.65 26.60 -1.52
C PRO A 174 -8.93 27.30 -2.00
N VAL A 175 -9.50 28.13 -1.12
CA VAL A 175 -10.77 28.85 -1.31
C VAL A 175 -10.85 29.60 -2.64
N ASP A 176 -9.81 30.37 -2.98
CA ASP A 176 -9.78 31.17 -4.21
C ASP A 176 -9.85 30.30 -5.47
N LEU A 177 -9.23 29.11 -5.42
CA LEU A 177 -9.28 28.16 -6.52
C LEU A 177 -10.66 27.49 -6.61
N ALA A 178 -11.31 27.20 -5.49
CA ALA A 178 -12.67 26.66 -5.47
C ALA A 178 -13.69 27.64 -6.08
N ASP A 179 -13.55 28.93 -5.78
CA ASP A 179 -14.38 29.97 -6.38
C ASP A 179 -14.13 30.08 -7.88
N PHE A 180 -12.86 30.15 -8.29
CA PHE A 180 -12.49 30.18 -9.70
C PHE A 180 -13.02 28.96 -10.48
N ALA A 181 -12.88 27.76 -9.91
CA ALA A 181 -13.37 26.51 -10.50
C ALA A 181 -14.89 26.53 -10.76
N ARG A 182 -15.66 27.17 -9.87
CA ARG A 182 -17.10 27.38 -10.08
C ARG A 182 -17.36 28.40 -11.20
N GLU A 183 -16.57 29.46 -11.29
CA GLU A 183 -16.71 30.49 -12.32
C GLU A 183 -16.43 29.96 -13.72
N VAL A 184 -15.38 29.14 -13.89
CA VAL A 184 -15.01 28.57 -15.19
C VAL A 184 -15.91 27.39 -15.61
N GLY A 185 -16.76 26.91 -14.70
CA GLY A 185 -17.78 25.91 -15.01
C GLY A 185 -17.22 24.51 -15.29
N ILE A 186 -16.34 24.02 -14.42
CA ILE A 186 -15.82 22.65 -14.55
C ILE A 186 -16.98 21.62 -14.55
N PRO A 187 -16.78 20.42 -15.14
CA PRO A 187 -17.84 19.42 -15.25
C PRO A 187 -18.47 19.07 -13.91
N ARG A 188 -19.81 19.02 -13.88
CA ARG A 188 -20.58 18.45 -12.77
C ARG A 188 -21.03 17.05 -13.12
N LEU A 189 -20.85 16.14 -12.18
CA LEU A 189 -21.36 14.79 -12.26
C LEU A 189 -22.82 14.78 -11.78
N ASP A 190 -23.61 13.86 -12.34
CA ASP A 190 -24.95 13.60 -11.81
C ASP A 190 -24.85 13.06 -10.37
N ASP A 191 -25.83 13.38 -9.52
CA ASP A 191 -25.79 13.01 -8.09
C ASP A 191 -25.56 11.51 -7.87
N GLY A 192 -26.12 10.67 -8.75
CA GLY A 192 -26.02 9.21 -8.70
C GLY A 192 -24.71 8.62 -9.23
N VAL A 193 -23.79 9.44 -9.75
CA VAL A 193 -22.46 8.98 -10.16
C VAL A 193 -21.66 8.60 -8.92
N VAL A 194 -21.01 7.45 -9.00
CA VAL A 194 -20.10 6.90 -8.00
C VAL A 194 -18.74 6.75 -8.68
N LEU A 195 -17.69 7.30 -8.06
CA LEU A 195 -16.33 7.14 -8.58
C LEU A 195 -15.89 5.67 -8.47
N PRO A 196 -14.98 5.17 -9.32
CA PRO A 196 -14.41 3.84 -9.15
C PRO A 196 -13.84 3.69 -7.74
N GLY A 197 -14.47 2.83 -6.93
CA GLY A 197 -14.46 2.97 -5.49
C GLY A 197 -13.12 2.82 -4.79
N PRO A 198 -12.97 3.30 -3.54
CA PRO A 198 -11.96 2.72 -2.67
C PRO A 198 -12.32 1.23 -2.54
N TRP A 199 -11.33 0.36 -2.33
CA TRP A 199 -11.62 -1.06 -2.12
C TRP A 199 -12.74 -1.19 -1.07
N GLN A 200 -13.93 -1.65 -1.48
CA GLN A 200 -14.80 -2.31 -0.53
C GLN A 200 -13.95 -3.44 0.01
N GLN A 201 -13.55 -3.33 1.27
CA GLN A 201 -12.79 -4.36 1.95
C GLN A 201 -13.74 -5.55 2.13
N SER A 202 -13.91 -6.36 1.08
CA SER A 202 -14.64 -7.62 1.07
C SER A 202 -14.44 -8.35 -0.26
N ALA A 203 -13.18 -8.67 -0.56
CA ALA A 203 -12.92 -10.05 -0.94
C ALA A 203 -12.08 -10.62 0.19
N ALA A 204 -12.37 -11.86 0.62
CA ALA A 204 -11.41 -12.61 1.43
C ALA A 204 -10.02 -12.44 0.77
N PRO A 205 -8.95 -12.23 1.55
CA PRO A 205 -7.61 -12.08 0.96
C PRO A 205 -7.45 -13.20 -0.07
N LYS A 206 -7.12 -12.85 -1.32
CA LYS A 206 -6.95 -13.84 -2.38
C LYS A 206 -5.91 -14.84 -1.87
N VAL A 207 -6.37 -16.01 -1.44
CA VAL A 207 -5.48 -16.99 -0.82
C VAL A 207 -4.66 -17.57 -1.95
N VAL A 208 -3.36 -17.43 -1.85
CA VAL A 208 -2.43 -18.17 -2.70
C VAL A 208 -2.31 -19.54 -2.05
N GLU A 209 -3.07 -20.48 -2.60
CA GLU A 209 -2.96 -21.88 -2.21
C GLU A 209 -1.64 -22.45 -2.78
N PRO A 210 -0.87 -23.18 -1.96
CA PRO A 210 0.34 -23.84 -2.44
C PRO A 210 -0.01 -25.01 -3.38
N GLU A 211 0.87 -25.33 -4.32
CA GLU A 211 0.68 -26.49 -5.21
C GLU A 211 0.61 -27.82 -4.44
N VAL A 212 1.35 -27.89 -3.33
CA VAL A 212 1.36 -29.01 -2.40
C VAL A 212 1.08 -28.46 -1.00
N VAL A 213 -0.05 -28.88 -0.44
CA VAL A 213 -0.49 -28.44 0.89
C VAL A 213 0.23 -29.25 1.96
N ARG A 214 0.87 -28.55 2.89
CA ARG A 214 1.51 -29.12 4.06
C ARG A 214 0.46 -29.55 5.09
N GLU A 215 0.68 -30.71 5.70
CA GLU A 215 -0.05 -31.14 6.90
C GLU A 215 0.69 -30.71 8.17
N SER A 216 -0.06 -30.55 9.28
CA SER A 216 0.52 -30.27 10.59
C SER A 216 1.51 -31.35 11.02
N VAL A 217 2.57 -30.96 11.72
CA VAL A 217 3.59 -31.89 12.19
C VAL A 217 3.01 -32.77 13.30
N ALA A 218 2.97 -34.08 13.05
CA ALA A 218 2.48 -35.04 14.03
C ALA A 218 3.50 -35.22 15.17
N VAL A 219 3.20 -34.69 16.35
CA VAL A 219 4.03 -34.83 17.56
C VAL A 219 3.47 -35.94 18.45
N SER A 220 4.28 -36.97 18.71
CA SER A 220 3.93 -38.04 19.65
C SER A 220 4.65 -37.85 20.99
N GLY A 221 4.08 -37.02 21.88
CA GLY A 221 4.64 -36.73 23.20
C GLY A 221 5.12 -35.29 23.33
N GLU A 222 6.27 -35.09 23.97
CA GLU A 222 6.90 -33.78 24.05
C GLU A 222 7.54 -33.42 22.69
N PRO A 223 7.34 -32.19 22.19
CA PRO A 223 8.00 -31.73 20.96
C PRO A 223 9.53 -31.79 21.09
N THR A 224 10.18 -32.16 20.00
CA THR A 224 11.64 -32.29 19.89
C THR A 224 12.20 -31.37 18.82
N LEU A 225 13.53 -31.19 18.80
CA LEU A 225 14.22 -30.43 17.75
C LEU A 225 13.97 -31.02 16.36
N ALA A 226 13.79 -32.34 16.26
CA ALA A 226 13.46 -33.00 15.00
C ALA A 226 12.07 -32.61 14.48
N ASP A 227 11.14 -32.27 15.38
CA ASP A 227 9.80 -31.78 15.01
C ASP A 227 9.87 -30.32 14.55
N VAL A 228 10.72 -29.49 15.17
CA VAL A 228 11.01 -28.12 14.70
C VAL A 228 11.71 -28.15 13.33
N ALA A 229 12.67 -29.05 13.14
CA ALA A 229 13.30 -29.28 11.84
C ALA A 229 12.29 -29.70 10.78
N ALA A 230 11.28 -30.50 11.16
CA ALA A 230 10.18 -30.82 10.26
C ALA A 230 9.44 -29.53 9.86
N LEU A 231 9.06 -28.65 10.79
CA LEU A 231 8.39 -27.36 10.49
C LEU A 231 9.13 -26.53 9.44
N LEU A 232 10.46 -26.51 9.52
CA LEU A 232 11.34 -25.72 8.64
C LEU A 232 11.74 -26.46 7.35
N THR A 233 11.34 -27.72 7.16
CA THR A 233 11.67 -28.44 5.93
C THR A 233 10.76 -27.96 4.78
N PRO A 234 11.32 -27.47 3.65
CA PRO A 234 10.55 -27.11 2.47
C PRO A 234 9.80 -28.31 1.88
N VAL A 235 8.62 -28.07 1.31
CA VAL A 235 7.82 -29.14 0.69
C VAL A 235 8.51 -29.63 -0.57
N GLY A 236 8.66 -30.96 -0.67
CA GLY A 236 9.42 -31.61 -1.74
C GLY A 236 10.94 -31.59 -1.54
N GLY A 237 11.43 -30.95 -0.48
CA GLY A 237 12.85 -30.96 -0.08
C GLY A 237 13.24 -32.19 0.74
N GLU A 238 14.54 -32.40 0.89
CA GLU A 238 15.06 -33.35 1.88
C GLU A 238 14.84 -32.80 3.29
N ARG A 239 14.48 -33.68 4.24
CA ARG A 239 14.31 -33.28 5.63
C ARG A 239 15.62 -32.68 6.14
N LEU A 240 15.51 -31.52 6.80
CA LEU A 240 16.65 -30.90 7.45
C LEU A 240 17.19 -31.86 8.53
N ASP A 241 18.35 -32.46 8.25
CA ASP A 241 19.07 -33.31 9.20
C ASP A 241 20.02 -32.43 10.01
N VAL A 242 19.59 -32.08 11.22
CA VAL A 242 20.25 -31.08 12.05
C VAL A 242 20.73 -31.72 13.34
N ALA A 243 22.02 -31.53 13.62
CA ALA A 243 22.66 -32.11 14.81
C ALA A 243 22.37 -31.32 16.09
N ASP A 244 22.12 -30.01 15.96
CA ASP A 244 21.86 -29.09 17.06
C ASP A 244 21.05 -27.86 16.61
N VAL A 245 20.74 -26.98 17.57
CA VAL A 245 19.94 -25.77 17.36
C VAL A 245 20.60 -24.80 16.38
N ALA A 246 21.92 -24.62 16.44
CA ALA A 246 22.61 -23.66 15.58
C ALA A 246 22.53 -24.12 14.11
N ALA A 247 22.81 -25.40 13.86
CA ALA A 247 22.68 -26.00 12.54
C ALA A 247 21.24 -25.90 11.98
N LEU A 248 20.22 -25.98 12.84
CA LEU A 248 18.83 -25.81 12.43
C LEU A 248 18.52 -24.38 12.00
N LEU A 249 18.95 -23.40 12.78
CA LEU A 249 18.71 -21.99 12.47
C LEU A 249 19.40 -21.58 11.17
N ASP A 250 20.67 -21.97 11.02
CA ASP A 250 21.44 -21.72 9.79
C ASP A 250 20.75 -22.34 8.57
N ALA A 251 20.36 -23.61 8.66
CA ALA A 251 19.67 -24.30 7.56
C ALA A 251 18.32 -23.66 7.20
N GLY A 252 17.57 -23.17 8.20
CA GLY A 252 16.29 -22.47 8.00
C GLY A 252 16.48 -21.14 7.26
N VAL A 253 17.51 -20.38 7.60
CA VAL A 253 17.85 -19.11 6.92
C VAL A 253 18.37 -19.37 5.51
N GLU A 254 19.29 -20.33 5.33
CA GLU A 254 19.84 -20.70 4.02
C GLU A 254 18.75 -21.19 3.06
N SER A 255 17.73 -21.86 3.57
CA SER A 255 16.58 -22.34 2.79
C SER A 255 15.51 -21.27 2.57
N ALA A 256 15.71 -20.03 3.05
CA ALA A 256 14.79 -18.90 2.94
C ALA A 256 13.38 -19.14 3.54
N VAL A 257 13.23 -20.13 4.42
CA VAL A 257 11.98 -20.41 5.15
C VAL A 257 11.93 -19.72 6.50
N MET A 258 13.09 -19.31 7.01
CA MET A 258 13.25 -18.45 8.18
C MET A 258 13.79 -17.10 7.72
N LEU A 259 13.06 -16.04 8.08
CA LEU A 259 13.43 -14.68 7.75
C LEU A 259 14.32 -14.12 8.85
N SER A 260 15.30 -13.32 8.45
CA SER A 260 16.15 -12.53 9.32
C SER A 260 15.95 -11.05 8.96
N VAL A 261 15.51 -10.26 9.94
CA VAL A 261 15.28 -8.82 9.75
C VAL A 261 16.03 -8.01 10.79
N ASP A 262 16.50 -6.83 10.40
CA ASP A 262 17.18 -5.90 11.31
C ASP A 262 16.19 -5.38 12.36
N ALA A 263 16.52 -5.55 13.65
CA ALA A 263 15.68 -5.06 14.75
C ALA A 263 15.53 -3.53 14.77
N ARG A 264 16.39 -2.79 14.06
CA ARG A 264 16.35 -1.33 13.99
C ARG A 264 15.32 -0.79 13.00
N GLY A 265 14.77 -1.65 12.14
CA GLY A 265 13.73 -1.26 11.20
C GLY A 265 13.57 -2.27 10.08
N LEU A 266 12.33 -2.44 9.64
CA LEU A 266 11.99 -3.29 8.51
C LEU A 266 11.28 -2.51 7.40
N ASP A 267 11.49 -2.94 6.16
CA ASP A 267 10.63 -2.57 5.03
C ASP A 267 9.43 -3.54 5.01
N PRO A 268 8.21 -3.07 5.31
CA PRO A 268 7.08 -3.98 5.41
C PRO A 268 6.67 -4.61 4.08
N GLY A 269 6.93 -3.93 2.96
CA GLY A 269 6.66 -4.46 1.63
C GLY A 269 7.58 -5.65 1.32
N GLU A 270 8.86 -5.49 1.62
CA GLU A 270 9.87 -6.55 1.46
C GLU A 270 9.59 -7.75 2.38
N VAL A 271 9.38 -7.50 3.69
CA VAL A 271 9.09 -8.56 4.67
C VAL A 271 7.84 -9.34 4.29
N GLY A 272 6.78 -8.65 3.87
CA GLY A 272 5.55 -9.31 3.42
C GLY A 272 5.77 -10.19 2.20
N ALA A 273 6.56 -9.75 1.22
CA ALA A 273 6.89 -10.55 0.04
C ALA A 273 7.73 -11.79 0.40
N LEU A 274 8.73 -11.64 1.28
CA LEU A 274 9.54 -12.75 1.78
C LEU A 274 8.70 -13.77 2.57
N LEU A 275 7.73 -13.31 3.36
CA LEU A 275 6.80 -14.20 4.06
C LEU A 275 5.93 -15.03 3.09
N GLN A 276 5.47 -14.42 1.99
CA GLN A 276 4.73 -15.16 0.97
C GLN A 276 5.59 -16.24 0.31
N LEU A 277 6.88 -15.94 0.04
CA LEU A 277 7.84 -16.91 -0.51
C LEU A 277 8.09 -18.06 0.48
N ALA A 278 8.34 -17.75 1.75
CA ALA A 278 8.53 -18.75 2.79
C ALA A 278 7.29 -19.64 2.96
N CYS A 279 6.08 -19.06 2.95
CA CYS A 279 4.84 -19.83 2.96
C CYS A 279 4.75 -20.78 1.77
N ARG A 280 5.03 -20.30 0.54
CA ARG A 280 5.01 -21.14 -0.67
C ARG A 280 5.97 -22.32 -0.54
N ASP A 281 7.21 -22.06 -0.12
CA ASP A 281 8.26 -23.09 -0.05
C ASP A 281 7.99 -24.09 1.07
N LEU A 282 7.30 -23.67 2.13
CA LEU A 282 6.79 -24.54 3.19
C LEU A 282 5.44 -25.20 2.88
N GLY A 283 4.83 -24.94 1.72
CA GLY A 283 3.50 -25.46 1.36
C GLY A 283 2.38 -24.97 2.28
N LEU A 284 2.47 -23.73 2.74
CA LEU A 284 1.50 -23.04 3.56
C LEU A 284 0.69 -22.05 2.70
N PRO A 285 -0.60 -21.81 3.01
CA PRO A 285 -1.36 -20.76 2.35
C PRO A 285 -0.81 -19.39 2.73
N ALA A 286 -0.86 -18.45 1.79
CA ALA A 286 -0.48 -17.06 2.05
C ALA A 286 -1.56 -16.09 1.56
N PRO A 287 -1.83 -14.99 2.28
CA PRO A 287 -2.66 -13.92 1.73
C PRO A 287 -1.95 -13.30 0.53
N GLY A 288 -2.64 -13.09 -0.58
CA GLY A 288 -2.03 -12.62 -1.84
C GLY A 288 -1.57 -11.17 -1.87
N ALA A 289 -1.95 -10.35 -0.89
CA ALA A 289 -1.51 -8.96 -0.77
C ALA A 289 -0.98 -8.66 0.63
N VAL A 290 0.21 -8.06 0.69
CA VAL A 290 0.81 -7.54 1.90
C VAL A 290 -0.01 -6.33 2.40
N PRO A 291 -0.26 -6.18 3.71
CA PRO A 291 -1.02 -5.03 4.21
C PRO A 291 -0.28 -3.72 3.95
N GLY A 292 -0.93 -2.75 3.30
CA GLY A 292 -0.32 -1.47 2.92
C GLY A 292 -0.05 -0.48 4.07
N ARG A 293 -0.41 -0.81 5.32
CA ARG A 293 -0.22 0.04 6.50
C ARG A 293 0.37 -0.77 7.66
N ILE A 294 1.63 -1.17 7.54
CA ILE A 294 2.41 -1.78 8.63
C ILE A 294 3.49 -0.79 9.07
N PRO A 295 3.69 -0.54 10.38
CA PRO A 295 4.79 0.29 10.88
C PRO A 295 6.17 -0.27 10.53
N GLN A 296 7.19 0.58 10.44
CA GLN A 296 8.58 0.14 10.26
C GLN A 296 9.22 -0.40 11.57
N ASP A 297 8.63 -0.06 12.71
CA ASP A 297 9.04 -0.52 14.04
C ASP A 297 8.70 -2.02 14.23
N PRO A 298 9.69 -2.92 14.36
CA PRO A 298 9.45 -4.36 14.41
C PRO A 298 8.50 -4.79 15.54
N ALA A 299 8.59 -4.17 16.72
CA ALA A 299 7.72 -4.47 17.86
C ALA A 299 6.24 -4.24 17.54
N ARG A 300 5.92 -3.30 16.65
CA ARG A 300 4.55 -3.02 16.20
C ARG A 300 4.17 -3.74 14.91
N ALA A 301 5.17 -4.07 14.09
CA ALA A 301 4.98 -4.68 12.78
C ALA A 301 4.73 -6.19 12.86
N LEU A 302 5.51 -6.91 13.67
CA LEU A 302 5.44 -8.37 13.74
C LEU A 302 4.07 -8.91 14.19
N PRO A 303 3.39 -8.33 15.20
CA PRO A 303 2.01 -8.72 15.54
C PRO A 303 1.02 -8.48 14.39
N GLN A 304 1.27 -7.46 13.54
CA GLN A 304 0.41 -7.17 12.39
C GLN A 304 0.64 -8.16 11.24
N PHE A 305 1.88 -8.60 11.02
CA PHE A 305 2.18 -9.69 10.09
C PHE A 305 1.58 -11.02 10.56
N ASP A 306 1.67 -11.35 11.84
CA ASP A 306 1.05 -12.56 12.41
C ASP A 306 -0.48 -12.53 12.24
N ALA A 307 -1.13 -11.42 12.59
CA ALA A 307 -2.57 -11.24 12.40
C ALA A 307 -2.99 -11.26 10.92
N TRP A 308 -2.11 -10.84 10.01
CA TRP A 308 -2.34 -10.92 8.57
C TRP A 308 -2.30 -12.36 8.06
N LEU A 309 -1.30 -13.15 8.44
CA LEU A 309 -1.20 -14.58 8.11
C LEU A 309 -2.30 -15.42 8.77
N GLN A 310 -2.74 -15.05 9.98
CA GLN A 310 -3.78 -15.78 10.71
C GLN A 310 -5.09 -15.89 9.92
N LYS A 311 -5.37 -14.93 9.03
CA LYS A 311 -6.55 -14.93 8.16
C LYS A 311 -6.64 -16.14 7.24
N VAL A 312 -5.51 -16.82 7.00
CA VAL A 312 -5.42 -18.04 6.18
C VAL A 312 -4.96 -19.26 6.98
N GLY A 313 -5.05 -19.21 8.32
CA GLY A 313 -4.68 -20.34 9.19
C GLY A 313 -3.16 -20.54 9.38
N VAL A 314 -2.37 -19.50 9.11
CA VAL A 314 -0.90 -19.49 9.30
C VAL A 314 -0.54 -18.49 10.39
N ARG A 315 0.48 -18.80 11.19
CA ARG A 315 0.98 -17.97 12.29
C ARG A 315 2.50 -17.87 12.22
N LEU A 316 3.08 -16.92 12.94
CA LEU A 316 4.53 -16.75 13.02
C LEU A 316 5.08 -17.25 14.35
N LEU A 317 6.24 -17.90 14.29
CA LEU A 317 7.07 -18.23 15.45
C LEU A 317 8.47 -17.65 15.26
N GLY A 318 9.08 -17.19 16.36
CA GLY A 318 10.43 -16.65 16.35
C GLY A 318 11.31 -17.33 17.41
N PRO A 319 12.46 -17.92 17.05
CA PRO A 319 13.37 -18.46 18.04
C PRO A 319 13.98 -17.34 18.91
N GLU A 320 14.26 -17.64 20.17
CA GLU A 320 15.12 -16.82 21.03
C GLU A 320 16.58 -17.10 20.66
N VAL A 321 17.23 -16.10 20.07
CA VAL A 321 18.63 -16.15 19.62
C VAL A 321 19.38 -14.95 20.16
N ASP A 322 20.66 -15.13 20.45
CA ASP A 322 21.58 -14.05 20.81
C ASP A 322 22.11 -13.39 19.53
N SER A 323 21.23 -12.62 18.87
CA SER A 323 21.51 -11.91 17.61
C SER A 323 20.93 -10.50 17.66
N SER A 324 21.52 -9.58 16.88
CA SER A 324 20.93 -8.27 16.61
C SER A 324 19.71 -8.33 15.69
N ASP A 325 19.54 -9.45 15.00
CA ASP A 325 18.50 -9.64 14.00
C ASP A 325 17.36 -10.47 14.58
N LEU A 326 16.14 -10.11 14.22
CA LEU A 326 14.95 -10.86 14.58
C LEU A 326 14.75 -12.00 13.58
N LEU A 327 14.69 -13.22 14.10
CA LEU A 327 14.40 -14.41 13.32
C LEU A 327 12.94 -14.83 13.51
N PHE A 328 12.25 -15.17 12.42
CA PHE A 328 10.90 -15.74 12.47
C PHE A 328 10.54 -16.52 11.20
N PHE A 329 9.55 -17.40 11.32
CA PHE A 329 9.09 -18.24 10.22
C PHE A 329 7.59 -18.55 10.33
N PRO A 330 6.89 -18.79 9.21
CA PRO A 330 5.48 -19.14 9.21
C PRO A 330 5.26 -20.63 9.52
N VAL A 331 4.18 -20.92 10.23
CA VAL A 331 3.71 -22.28 10.59
C VAL A 331 2.19 -22.36 10.52
N LEU A 332 1.62 -23.56 10.41
CA LEU A 332 0.17 -23.72 10.55
C LEU A 332 -0.30 -23.34 11.95
N GLU A 333 -1.54 -22.86 12.08
CA GLU A 333 -2.11 -22.49 13.38
C GLU A 333 -2.13 -23.66 14.39
N ALA A 334 -2.32 -24.89 13.90
CA ALA A 334 -2.23 -26.10 14.72
C ALA A 334 -0.81 -26.35 15.27
N ASP A 335 0.21 -26.11 14.44
CA ASP A 335 1.60 -26.21 14.87
C ASP A 335 1.93 -25.05 15.84
N HIS A 336 1.49 -23.83 15.57
CA HIS A 336 1.67 -22.71 16.49
C HIS A 336 1.11 -23.01 17.89
N ALA A 337 -0.05 -23.66 18.01
CA ALA A 337 -0.62 -24.08 19.30
C ALA A 337 0.24 -25.15 20.02
N THR A 338 1.00 -25.94 19.26
CA THR A 338 1.87 -27.00 19.78
C THR A 338 3.24 -26.46 20.20
N PHE A 339 3.83 -25.57 19.41
CA PHE A 339 5.23 -25.12 19.55
C PHE A 339 5.37 -23.73 20.20
N GLY A 340 4.39 -22.85 20.04
CA GLY A 340 4.45 -21.46 20.49
C GLY A 340 4.59 -21.29 22.00
N GLY A 341 5.55 -20.47 22.42
CA GLY A 341 5.84 -20.17 23.82
C GLY A 341 6.58 -21.27 24.58
N ARG A 342 7.05 -22.34 23.91
CA ARG A 342 7.73 -23.48 24.54
C ARG A 342 9.24 -23.42 24.36
N THR A 343 9.96 -24.09 25.26
CA THR A 343 11.39 -24.40 25.10
C THR A 343 11.54 -25.87 24.71
N ILE A 344 12.19 -26.12 23.58
CA ILE A 344 12.35 -27.44 22.96
C ILE A 344 13.85 -27.66 22.78
N ASP A 345 14.41 -28.64 23.50
CA ASP A 345 15.84 -28.97 23.44
C ASP A 345 16.77 -27.75 23.59
N GLY A 346 16.37 -26.79 24.43
CA GLY A 346 17.10 -25.54 24.70
C GLY A 346 16.74 -24.37 23.79
N LEU A 347 15.98 -24.59 22.70
CA LEU A 347 15.47 -23.54 21.83
C LEU A 347 14.11 -23.05 22.32
N ARG A 348 14.01 -21.79 22.75
CA ARG A 348 12.71 -21.17 23.06
C ARG A 348 12.09 -20.61 21.78
N LEU A 349 10.87 -21.06 21.47
CA LEU A 349 10.07 -20.53 20.36
C LEU A 349 9.05 -19.54 20.93
N ARG A 350 9.17 -18.27 20.53
CA ARG A 350 8.32 -17.17 20.99
C ARG A 350 7.19 -16.92 19.98
N THR A 351 6.03 -16.54 20.49
CA THR A 351 4.98 -15.93 19.66
C THR A 351 5.37 -14.50 19.28
N MET A 352 4.75 -13.93 18.25
CA MET A 352 5.07 -12.54 17.87
C MET A 352 4.72 -11.53 18.96
N ASP A 353 3.69 -11.77 19.78
CA ASP A 353 3.37 -10.94 20.95
C ASP A 353 4.49 -10.99 22.02
N GLN A 354 5.07 -12.16 22.24
CA GLN A 354 6.19 -12.33 23.19
C GLN A 354 7.45 -11.66 22.67
N LEU A 355 7.77 -11.85 21.39
CA LEU A 355 8.92 -11.24 20.75
C LEU A 355 8.79 -9.72 20.70
N ALA A 356 7.60 -9.18 20.37
CA ALA A 356 7.33 -7.75 20.43
C ALA A 356 7.45 -7.15 21.85
N ALA A 357 7.05 -7.91 22.88
CA ALA A 357 7.15 -7.46 24.26
C ALA A 357 8.60 -7.46 24.80
N ASP A 358 9.47 -8.35 24.28
CA ASP A 358 10.88 -8.40 24.64
C ASP A 358 11.67 -7.21 24.04
N GLU A 359 11.22 -6.69 22.89
CA GLU A 359 11.86 -5.57 22.16
C GLU A 359 11.35 -4.17 22.55
N ALA A 360 10.23 -4.07 23.28
CA ALA A 360 9.59 -2.81 23.70
C ALA A 360 10.12 -2.28 25.04
#